data_AF-A0A8C0GZ87-F1
#
_entry.id   AF-A0A8C0GZ87-F1
#
_cell.length_a   1.000
_cell.length_b   1.000
_cell.length_c   1.000
_cell.angle_alpha   90.00
_cell.angle_beta   90.00
_cell.angle_gamma   90.00
#
_symmetry.space_group_name_H-M   'P 1'
#
loop_
_entity.id
_entity.type
_entity.pdbx_description
1 polymer ?
#
loop_
_entity_poly.entity_id
_entity_poly.type
_entity_poly.pdbx_seq_one_letter_code
_entity_poly.pdbx_strand_id
1 'polypeptide(L)'
;KLVLLFPRLSGIKGNSKLSKTLGKGKILDAGSGVEEAEFNWDEYLEDTGATAAPHGSFKHVDTSLQNGFAPGMKLEVAIKSDHNTYWVATIITTCGQLLLLRYDGYGEDRKADFWCDIMTADLHPVGWCEQNKKILKVPEGIKDKISDQEEFLRQTLTGACSAPANLLEGVSVYSNRLN
;
A
#
# COMPACT_ATOMS: atom_id res chain seq x y z
N LYS A 1 25.91 11.56 5.92
CA LYS A 1 24.91 10.52 6.24
C LYS A 1 23.90 10.52 5.09
N LEU A 2 23.63 9.38 4.45
CA LEU A 2 22.63 9.29 3.39
C LEU A 2 21.27 9.00 4.05
N VAL A 3 20.24 9.80 3.77
CA VAL A 3 18.90 9.60 4.32
C VAL A 3 18.01 9.02 3.22
N LEU A 4 17.37 7.89 3.50
CA LEU A 4 16.36 7.31 2.62
C LEU A 4 15.11 8.19 2.73
N LEU A 5 14.81 8.96 1.68
CA LEU A 5 13.53 9.64 1.57
C LEU A 5 12.49 8.60 1.13
N PHE A 6 11.71 8.12 2.10
CA PHE A 6 10.41 7.57 1.76
C PHE A 6 9.47 8.76 1.58
N PRO A 7 8.98 9.05 0.36
CA PRO A 7 7.89 9.99 0.24
C PRO A 7 6.73 9.41 1.05
N ARG A 8 6.21 10.20 1.99
CA ARG A 8 4.83 10.02 2.44
C ARG A 8 4.02 10.02 1.14
N LEU A 9 3.40 8.91 0.77
CA LEU A 9 2.51 8.82 -0.39
C LEU A 9 1.22 9.59 -0.07
N SER A 10 1.34 10.90 0.07
CA SER A 10 0.28 11.87 0.12
C SER A 10 0.55 12.83 -1.02
N GLY A 11 0.01 12.51 -2.19
CA GLY A 11 -0.11 13.44 -3.32
C GLY A 11 1.21 13.83 -3.97
N ILE A 12 1.44 13.29 -5.16
CA ILE A 12 2.33 13.90 -6.15
C ILE A 12 1.85 15.36 -6.36
N LYS A 13 2.58 16.33 -5.83
CA LYS A 13 2.66 17.69 -6.37
C LYS A 13 4.12 18.02 -6.56
N GLY A 14 4.66 17.57 -7.69
CA GLY A 14 5.74 18.30 -8.31
C GLY A 14 5.24 19.68 -8.71
N ASN A 15 5.96 20.72 -8.31
CA ASN A 15 6.21 21.88 -9.15
C ASN A 15 7.34 22.70 -8.55
N SER A 16 8.49 22.64 -9.22
CA SER A 16 9.48 23.70 -9.17
C SER A 16 8.93 24.92 -9.92
N LYS A 17 8.89 26.09 -9.25
CA LYS A 17 9.26 27.39 -9.84
C LYS A 17 9.31 28.52 -8.80
N LEU A 18 10.36 29.32 -8.95
CA LEU A 18 10.77 30.50 -8.21
C LEU A 18 9.70 31.61 -8.14
N SER A 19 9.65 32.33 -7.02
CA SER A 19 9.98 33.77 -6.95
C SER A 19 9.91 34.32 -5.51
N LYS A 20 10.99 34.94 -5.03
CA LYS A 20 11.02 35.82 -3.86
C LYS A 20 10.21 37.10 -4.14
N THR A 21 9.36 37.52 -3.20
CA THR A 21 9.22 38.95 -2.87
C THR A 21 8.75 39.15 -1.43
N LEU A 22 9.44 40.09 -0.78
CA LEU A 22 9.36 40.52 0.62
C LEU A 22 8.10 41.36 0.90
N GLY A 23 7.40 41.09 2.00
CA GLY A 23 6.33 41.95 2.53
C GLY A 23 6.11 41.72 4.02
N LYS A 24 6.54 42.67 4.85
CA LYS A 24 6.41 42.69 6.32
C LYS A 24 4.94 42.80 6.75
N GLY A 25 4.55 42.09 7.81
CA GLY A 25 3.31 42.32 8.55
C GLY A 25 3.20 41.46 9.80
N LYS A 26 3.48 42.04 10.97
CA LYS A 26 3.22 41.47 12.31
C LYS A 26 1.71 41.33 12.51
N ILE A 27 1.25 40.15 12.96
CA ILE A 27 0.12 40.03 13.90
C ILE A 27 0.50 38.98 14.94
N LEU A 28 0.28 39.35 16.19
CA LEU A 28 0.56 38.60 17.41
C LEU A 28 -0.73 37.82 17.73
N ASP A 29 -0.67 36.51 17.95
CA ASP A 29 -1.68 35.85 18.77
C ASP A 29 -1.06 34.69 19.55
N ALA A 30 -1.35 34.69 20.85
CA ALA A 30 -0.86 33.75 21.82
C ALA A 30 -1.88 32.62 21.96
N GLY A 31 -1.65 31.52 21.24
CA GLY A 31 -2.42 30.29 21.35
C GLY A 31 -1.50 29.11 21.53
N SER A 32 -1.54 28.49 22.71
CA SER A 32 -0.93 27.18 22.98
C SER A 32 -1.63 26.11 22.13
N GLY A 33 -1.16 25.91 20.91
CA GLY A 33 -1.40 24.73 20.10
C GLY A 33 -0.05 24.10 19.81
N VAL A 34 0.14 22.83 20.16
CA VAL A 34 1.20 22.06 19.51
C VAL A 34 0.75 21.91 18.08
N GLU A 35 1.09 22.89 17.23
CA GLU A 35 1.08 22.69 15.79
C GLU A 35 2.05 21.53 15.56
N GLU A 36 1.54 20.39 15.09
CA GLU A 36 2.36 19.38 14.43
C GLU A 36 2.96 20.09 13.22
N ALA A 37 4.09 20.77 13.43
CA ALA A 37 4.79 21.49 12.39
C ALA A 37 5.01 20.51 11.24
N GLU A 38 4.44 20.84 10.08
CA GLU A 38 4.54 19.99 8.91
C GLU A 38 6.02 19.83 8.57
N PHE A 39 6.51 18.59 8.64
CA PHE A 39 7.93 18.32 8.48
C PHE A 39 8.39 18.69 7.06
N ASN A 40 9.35 19.62 6.97
CA ASN A 40 9.92 20.08 5.71
C ASN A 40 11.26 19.37 5.41
N TRP A 41 11.29 18.62 4.30
CA TRP A 41 12.50 17.89 3.88
C TRP A 41 13.64 18.82 3.45
N ASP A 42 13.36 19.96 2.84
CA ASP A 42 14.38 20.90 2.38
C ASP A 42 15.12 21.51 3.58
N GLU A 43 14.37 21.97 4.59
CA GLU A 43 14.91 22.50 5.85
C GLU A 43 15.74 21.43 6.58
N TYR A 44 15.23 20.20 6.71
CA TYR A 44 15.96 19.12 7.35
C TYR A 44 17.28 18.77 6.65
N LEU A 45 17.30 18.73 5.31
CA LEU A 45 18.52 18.44 4.55
C LEU A 45 19.55 19.57 4.68
N GLU A 46 19.09 20.83 4.70
CA GLU A 46 19.94 22.00 4.96
C GLU A 46 20.54 21.94 6.38
N ASP A 47 19.71 21.77 7.42
CA ASP A 47 20.12 21.74 8.82
C ASP A 47 21.09 20.61 9.14
N THR A 48 20.87 19.44 8.54
CA THR A 48 21.70 18.26 8.81
C THR A 48 22.92 18.13 7.88
N GLY A 49 23.00 18.96 6.84
CA GLY A 49 23.98 18.82 5.77
C GLY A 49 23.89 17.48 5.04
N ALA A 50 22.72 16.82 5.10
CA ALA A 50 22.49 15.55 4.43
C ALA A 50 22.18 15.76 2.95
N THR A 51 22.44 14.75 2.14
CA THR A 51 22.12 14.76 0.71
C THR A 51 21.03 13.75 0.44
N ALA A 52 19.99 14.17 -0.28
CA ALA A 52 18.95 13.27 -0.78
C ALA A 52 19.57 12.21 -1.69
N ALA A 53 19.14 10.96 -1.54
CA ALA A 53 19.51 9.90 -2.49
C ALA A 53 18.95 10.24 -3.89
N PRO A 54 19.73 10.10 -4.97
CA PRO A 54 19.25 10.34 -6.33
C PRO A 54 18.01 9.50 -6.65
N HIS A 55 17.03 10.06 -7.35
CA HIS A 55 15.80 9.35 -7.73
C HIS A 55 16.09 8.05 -8.52
N GLY A 56 17.08 8.06 -9.41
CA GLY A 56 17.51 6.87 -10.16
C GLY A 56 18.14 5.75 -9.30
N SER A 57 18.37 5.99 -8.00
CA SER A 57 18.78 4.96 -7.05
C SER A 57 17.64 3.98 -6.74
N PHE A 58 16.39 4.36 -6.99
CA PHE A 58 15.21 3.61 -6.60
C PHE A 58 14.45 3.04 -7.80
N LYS A 59 15.08 2.11 -8.54
CA LYS A 59 14.50 1.49 -9.74
C LYS A 59 13.09 0.90 -9.54
N HIS A 60 12.77 0.45 -8.33
CA HIS A 60 11.44 -0.09 -7.99
C HIS A 60 10.31 0.96 -8.09
N VAL A 61 10.62 2.25 -7.95
CA VAL A 61 9.64 3.35 -8.08
C VAL A 61 9.16 3.44 -9.52
N ASP A 62 10.06 3.38 -10.49
CA ASP A 62 9.72 3.40 -11.92
C ASP A 62 8.95 2.14 -12.31
N THR A 63 9.32 0.99 -11.75
CA THR A 63 8.62 -0.30 -11.97
C THR A 63 7.21 -0.31 -11.35
N SER A 64 7.00 0.37 -10.22
CA SER A 64 5.69 0.45 -9.55
C SER A 64 4.60 1.07 -10.43
N LEU A 65 4.96 2.01 -11.29
CA LEU A 65 4.04 2.70 -12.20
C LEU A 65 3.63 1.83 -13.40
N GLN A 66 4.35 0.72 -13.63
CA GLN A 66 4.17 -0.16 -14.79
C GLN A 66 3.52 -1.50 -14.45
N ASN A 67 3.35 -1.83 -13.16
CA ASN A 67 2.85 -3.14 -12.75
C ASN A 67 1.34 -3.31 -12.90
N GLY A 68 0.59 -2.25 -13.23
CA GLY A 68 -0.85 -2.29 -13.51
C GLY A 68 -1.77 -2.44 -12.29
N PHE A 69 -1.20 -2.56 -11.09
CA PHE A 69 -1.96 -2.55 -9.84
C PHE A 69 -2.21 -1.11 -9.39
N ALA A 70 -3.36 -0.87 -8.76
CA ALA A 70 -3.69 0.41 -8.17
C ALA A 70 -4.16 0.25 -6.72
N PRO A 71 -3.86 1.22 -5.83
CA PRO A 71 -4.48 1.28 -4.52
C PRO A 71 -6.01 1.20 -4.60
N GLY A 72 -6.62 0.45 -3.69
CA GLY A 72 -8.05 0.18 -3.65
C GLY A 72 -8.50 -1.08 -4.41
N MET A 73 -7.66 -1.66 -5.27
CA MET A 73 -7.96 -2.97 -5.86
C MET A 73 -8.00 -4.05 -4.77
N LYS A 74 -8.86 -5.05 -4.95
CA LYS A 74 -9.01 -6.19 -4.05
C LYS A 74 -8.49 -7.48 -4.68
N LEU A 75 -7.96 -8.37 -3.85
CA LEU A 75 -7.47 -9.69 -4.26
C LEU A 75 -7.69 -10.69 -3.13
N GLU A 76 -7.56 -11.97 -3.45
CA GLU A 76 -7.53 -13.07 -2.48
C GLU A 76 -6.08 -13.48 -2.22
N VAL A 77 -5.67 -13.54 -0.95
CA VAL A 77 -4.31 -13.89 -0.54
C VAL A 77 -4.31 -15.03 0.47
N ALA A 78 -3.37 -15.96 0.32
CA ALA A 78 -3.25 -17.10 1.23
C ALA A 78 -2.97 -16.68 2.67
N ILE A 79 -3.69 -17.28 3.61
CA ILE A 79 -3.42 -17.13 5.04
C ILE A 79 -2.30 -18.09 5.43
N LYS A 80 -1.19 -17.55 5.93
CA LYS A 80 0.04 -18.29 6.25
C LYS A 80 -0.15 -19.47 7.21
N SER A 81 -1.19 -19.46 8.05
CA SER A 81 -1.43 -20.49 9.06
C SER A 81 -2.02 -21.79 8.51
N ASP A 82 -2.69 -21.77 7.36
CA ASP A 82 -3.44 -22.92 6.84
C ASP A 82 -3.34 -23.01 5.32
N HIS A 83 -2.76 -24.12 4.85
CA HIS A 83 -2.73 -24.43 3.42
C HIS A 83 -4.16 -24.57 2.88
N ASN A 84 -4.48 -23.90 1.76
CA ASN A 84 -5.80 -23.80 1.11
C ASN A 84 -6.79 -22.78 1.70
N THR A 85 -6.37 -21.97 2.67
CA THR A 85 -7.22 -20.88 3.17
C THR A 85 -6.72 -19.54 2.68
N TYR A 86 -7.65 -18.69 2.27
CA TYR A 86 -7.40 -17.38 1.72
C TYR A 86 -8.31 -16.36 2.40
N TRP A 87 -7.98 -15.09 2.25
CA TRP A 87 -8.87 -14.01 2.61
C TRP A 87 -8.74 -12.84 1.65
N VAL A 88 -9.78 -12.01 1.61
CA VAL A 88 -9.79 -10.82 0.78
C VAL A 88 -8.91 -9.74 1.41
N ALA A 89 -8.05 -9.14 0.61
CA ALA A 89 -7.23 -8.01 0.99
C ALA A 89 -7.34 -6.87 -0.03
N THR A 90 -7.18 -5.65 0.46
CA THR A 90 -7.13 -4.43 -0.36
C THR A 90 -5.67 -3.99 -0.53
N ILE A 91 -5.31 -3.59 -1.74
CA ILE A 91 -4.03 -2.94 -2.04
C ILE A 91 -4.04 -1.53 -1.45
N ILE A 92 -3.20 -1.29 -0.44
CA ILE A 92 -3.01 0.03 0.18
C ILE A 92 -2.00 0.85 -0.62
N THR A 93 -0.95 0.21 -1.12
CA THR A 93 0.13 0.87 -1.86
C THR A 93 0.89 -0.14 -2.71
N THR A 94 1.45 0.35 -3.82
CA THR A 94 2.29 -0.40 -4.75
C THR A 94 3.73 0.10 -4.67
N CYS A 95 4.70 -0.81 -4.61
CA CYS A 95 6.13 -0.51 -4.58
C CYS A 95 6.90 -1.53 -5.41
N GLY A 96 6.96 -1.31 -6.73
CA GLY A 96 7.58 -2.24 -7.68
C GLY A 96 6.88 -3.59 -7.65
N GLN A 97 7.61 -4.64 -7.25
CA GLN A 97 7.08 -5.99 -7.06
C GLN A 97 6.37 -6.21 -5.71
N LEU A 98 6.44 -5.24 -4.80
CA LEU A 98 5.85 -5.34 -3.47
C LEU A 98 4.50 -4.62 -3.43
N LEU A 99 3.50 -5.27 -2.84
CA LEU A 99 2.22 -4.69 -2.50
C LEU A 99 2.13 -4.54 -0.99
N LEU A 100 1.72 -3.37 -0.52
CA LEU A 100 1.25 -3.20 0.85
C LEU A 100 -0.22 -3.57 0.86
N LEU A 101 -0.57 -4.62 1.59
CA LEU A 101 -1.92 -5.17 1.65
C LEU A 101 -2.51 -4.99 3.06
N ARG A 102 -3.83 -4.84 3.12
CA ARG A 102 -4.62 -4.95 4.36
C ARG A 102 -5.74 -5.93 4.15
N TYR A 103 -5.90 -6.90 5.06
CA TYR A 103 -7.07 -7.77 5.07
C TYR A 103 -8.36 -6.96 5.29
N ASP A 104 -9.38 -7.26 4.49
CA ASP A 104 -10.69 -6.63 4.69
C ASP A 104 -11.28 -7.07 6.03
N GLY A 105 -11.74 -6.09 6.82
CA GLY A 105 -12.22 -6.26 8.20
C GLY A 105 -11.36 -5.55 9.25
N TYR A 106 -10.13 -5.17 8.92
CA TYR A 106 -9.29 -4.34 9.79
C TYR A 106 -9.62 -2.83 9.73
N GLY A 107 -10.46 -2.40 8.78
CA GLY A 107 -10.83 -1.00 8.61
C GLY A 107 -9.61 -0.13 8.32
N GLU A 108 -9.42 0.94 9.11
CA GLU A 108 -8.31 1.89 8.97
C GLU A 108 -7.06 1.58 9.82
N ASP A 109 -6.99 0.38 10.42
CA ASP A 109 -5.86 -0.01 11.27
C ASP A 109 -4.59 -0.30 10.45
N ARG A 110 -3.77 0.73 10.27
CA ARG A 110 -2.48 0.65 9.56
C ARG A 110 -1.48 -0.31 10.20
N LYS A 111 -1.65 -0.69 11.47
CA LYS A 111 -0.75 -1.66 12.12
C LYS A 111 -0.97 -3.08 11.61
N ALA A 112 -2.11 -3.34 10.96
CA ALA A 112 -2.42 -4.62 10.34
C ALA A 112 -1.95 -4.73 8.88
N ASP A 113 -1.35 -3.67 8.33
CA ASP A 113 -0.82 -3.69 6.97
C ASP A 113 0.41 -4.59 6.89
N PHE A 114 0.52 -5.34 5.79
CA PHE A 114 1.66 -6.22 5.56
C PHE A 114 2.14 -6.14 4.12
N TRP A 115 3.46 -6.23 3.96
CA TRP A 115 4.07 -6.30 2.64
C TRP A 115 3.98 -7.70 2.07
N CYS A 116 3.71 -7.77 0.78
CA CYS A 116 3.53 -8.98 0.01
C CYS A 116 4.30 -8.86 -1.30
N ASP A 117 5.13 -9.85 -1.61
CA ASP A 117 5.87 -9.91 -2.87
C ASP A 117 5.03 -10.67 -3.90
N ILE A 118 4.65 -10.00 -4.99
CA ILE A 118 3.78 -10.56 -6.02
C ILE A 118 4.42 -11.81 -6.65
N MET A 119 5.75 -11.90 -6.67
CA MET A 119 6.49 -13.02 -7.28
C MET A 119 6.45 -14.32 -6.48
N THR A 120 6.29 -14.22 -5.17
CA THR A 120 6.44 -15.37 -4.26
C THR A 120 5.17 -15.66 -3.47
N ALA A 121 4.28 -14.69 -3.34
CA ALA A 121 3.02 -14.85 -2.65
C ALA A 121 1.97 -15.53 -3.53
N ASP A 122 1.09 -16.27 -2.86
CA ASP A 122 -0.06 -16.90 -3.49
C ASP A 122 -1.23 -15.91 -3.50
N LEU A 123 -1.33 -15.18 -4.62
CA LEU A 123 -2.28 -14.10 -4.85
C LEU A 123 -3.19 -14.42 -6.02
N HIS A 124 -4.49 -14.17 -5.84
CA HIS A 124 -5.50 -14.48 -6.84
C HIS A 124 -6.53 -13.35 -7.01
N PRO A 125 -7.16 -13.22 -8.18
CA PRO A 125 -8.27 -12.30 -8.35
C PRO A 125 -9.44 -12.70 -7.44
N VAL A 126 -10.30 -11.74 -7.11
CA VAL A 126 -11.54 -12.00 -6.37
C VAL A 126 -12.41 -13.02 -7.13
N GLY A 127 -12.93 -14.01 -6.41
CA GLY A 127 -13.74 -15.10 -6.94
C GLY A 127 -12.94 -16.38 -7.27
N TRP A 128 -11.61 -16.35 -7.16
CA TRP A 128 -10.78 -17.51 -7.47
C TRP A 128 -11.02 -18.67 -6.49
N CYS A 129 -11.20 -18.40 -5.20
CA CYS A 129 -11.48 -19.43 -4.21
C CYS A 129 -12.78 -20.18 -4.52
N GLU A 130 -13.83 -19.48 -4.91
CA GLU A 130 -15.11 -20.08 -5.30
C GLU A 130 -14.92 -21.02 -6.51
N GLN A 131 -14.19 -20.56 -7.53
CA GLN A 131 -13.91 -21.33 -8.74
C GLN A 131 -13.04 -22.56 -8.49
N ASN A 132 -12.07 -22.46 -7.58
CA ASN A 132 -11.05 -23.48 -7.32
C ASN A 132 -11.35 -24.34 -6.08
N LYS A 133 -12.56 -24.22 -5.51
CA LYS A 133 -13.01 -24.96 -4.32
C LYS A 133 -12.05 -24.77 -3.13
N LYS A 134 -11.54 -23.54 -2.96
CA LYS A 134 -10.75 -23.11 -1.80
C LYS A 134 -11.64 -22.36 -0.81
N ILE A 135 -11.11 -22.12 0.39
CA ILE A 135 -11.89 -21.59 1.50
C ILE A 135 -11.48 -20.15 1.78
N LEU A 136 -12.44 -19.23 1.70
CA LEU A 136 -12.32 -17.92 2.32
C LEU A 136 -12.55 -18.08 3.82
N LYS A 137 -11.51 -17.85 4.63
CA LYS A 137 -11.54 -17.96 6.08
C LYS A 137 -11.19 -16.63 6.71
N VAL A 138 -12.01 -16.14 7.63
CA VAL A 138 -11.71 -14.90 8.36
C VAL A 138 -10.43 -15.07 9.20
N PRO A 139 -9.41 -14.20 9.06
CA PRO A 139 -8.23 -14.18 9.93
C PRO A 139 -8.61 -13.97 11.40
N GLU A 140 -7.92 -14.67 12.31
CA GLU A 140 -8.26 -14.67 13.75
C GLU A 140 -8.32 -13.25 14.36
N GLY A 141 -7.46 -12.31 13.92
CA GLY A 141 -7.46 -10.95 14.45
C GLY A 141 -8.66 -10.07 14.08
N ILE A 142 -9.53 -10.53 13.18
CA ILE A 142 -10.77 -9.83 12.78
C ILE A 142 -12.01 -10.72 12.87
N LYS A 143 -11.86 -11.93 13.40
CA LYS A 143 -12.96 -12.89 13.54
C LYS A 143 -14.11 -12.34 14.38
N ASP A 144 -13.79 -11.70 15.50
CA ASP A 144 -14.79 -11.10 16.39
C ASP A 144 -15.44 -9.83 15.80
N LYS A 145 -14.83 -9.25 14.75
CA LYS A 145 -15.36 -8.06 14.07
C LYS A 145 -16.33 -8.40 12.93
N ILE A 146 -16.35 -9.68 12.50
CA ILE A 146 -17.17 -10.15 11.38
C ILE A 146 -18.14 -11.21 11.91
N SER A 147 -19.37 -10.80 12.16
CA SER A 147 -20.44 -11.68 12.66
C SER A 147 -21.03 -12.59 11.59
N ASP A 148 -21.18 -12.07 10.37
CA ASP A 148 -21.67 -12.81 9.20
C ASP A 148 -20.65 -12.65 8.06
N GLN A 149 -19.95 -13.74 7.77
CA GLN A 149 -18.91 -13.75 6.75
C GLN A 149 -19.47 -13.50 5.34
N GLU A 150 -20.62 -14.11 5.03
CA GLU A 150 -21.21 -14.06 3.69
C GLU A 150 -21.73 -12.65 3.40
N GLU A 151 -22.46 -12.07 4.35
CA GLU A 151 -22.94 -10.71 4.21
C GLU A 151 -21.78 -9.70 4.14
N PHE A 152 -20.76 -9.86 4.98
CA PHE A 152 -19.58 -9.01 4.96
C PHE A 152 -18.88 -9.03 3.59
N LEU A 153 -18.64 -10.22 3.03
CA LEU A 153 -18.03 -10.37 1.72
C LEU A 153 -18.90 -9.79 0.62
N ARG A 154 -20.23 -10.04 0.65
CA ARG A 154 -21.17 -9.47 -0.30
C ARG A 154 -21.09 -7.95 -0.31
N GLN A 155 -21.12 -7.30 0.85
CA GLN A 155 -21.03 -5.84 0.95
C GLN A 155 -19.66 -5.33 0.51
N THR A 156 -18.59 -5.99 0.93
CA THR A 156 -17.20 -5.59 0.64
C THR A 156 -16.84 -5.70 -0.84
N LEU A 157 -17.35 -6.73 -1.52
CA LEU A 157 -17.01 -7.03 -2.91
C LEU A 157 -17.96 -6.40 -3.92
N THR A 158 -19.16 -5.96 -3.49
CA THR A 158 -20.11 -5.28 -4.38
C THR A 158 -19.50 -3.97 -4.91
N GLY A 159 -19.30 -3.90 -6.22
CA GLY A 159 -18.73 -2.71 -6.88
C GLY A 159 -17.23 -2.51 -6.67
N ALA A 160 -16.54 -3.45 -6.00
CA ALA A 160 -15.11 -3.38 -5.83
C ALA A 160 -14.36 -3.77 -7.11
N CYS A 161 -13.22 -3.13 -7.35
CA CYS A 161 -12.33 -3.48 -8.45
C CYS A 161 -11.43 -4.64 -8.04
N SER A 162 -11.61 -5.83 -8.64
CA SER A 162 -10.63 -6.90 -8.47
C SER A 162 -9.32 -6.54 -9.16
N ALA A 163 -8.21 -6.91 -8.53
CA ALA A 163 -6.92 -6.98 -9.19
C ALA A 163 -7.05 -7.92 -10.41
N PRO A 164 -6.53 -7.52 -11.59
CA PRO A 164 -6.77 -8.26 -12.82
C PRO A 164 -5.91 -9.52 -12.89
N ALA A 165 -6.51 -10.64 -13.28
CA ALA A 165 -5.90 -11.97 -13.24
C ALA A 165 -4.56 -12.05 -13.99
N ASN A 166 -4.44 -11.39 -15.15
CA ASN A 166 -3.22 -11.42 -15.96
C ASN A 166 -1.98 -10.87 -15.23
N LEU A 167 -2.15 -9.99 -14.25
CA LEU A 167 -1.05 -9.44 -13.45
C LEU A 167 -0.65 -10.36 -12.29
N LEU A 168 -1.55 -11.24 -11.86
CA LEU A 168 -1.33 -12.21 -10.78
C LEU A 168 -0.85 -13.57 -11.32
N GLU A 169 -1.39 -14.01 -12.47
CA GLU A 169 -1.10 -15.30 -13.11
C GLU A 169 0.21 -15.30 -13.92
N GLY A 170 0.58 -14.18 -14.54
CA GLY A 170 1.82 -14.05 -15.34
C GLY A 170 3.12 -14.19 -14.53
N VAL A 171 2.98 -14.33 -13.21
CA VAL A 171 4.05 -14.28 -12.22
C VAL A 171 4.36 -15.68 -11.65
N SER A 172 3.35 -16.55 -11.53
CA SER A 172 3.51 -17.95 -11.09
C SER A 172 4.34 -18.82 -12.05
N VAL A 173 4.44 -18.44 -13.33
CA VAL A 173 5.15 -19.20 -14.37
C VAL A 173 6.68 -19.20 -14.17
N TYR A 174 7.24 -18.26 -13.40
CA TYR A 174 8.69 -18.20 -13.15
C TYR A 174 9.16 -19.10 -11.99
N SER A 175 8.28 -19.40 -11.03
CA SER A 175 8.60 -20.29 -9.90
C SER A 175 8.68 -21.77 -10.33
N ASN A 176 7.86 -22.17 -11.30
CA ASN A 176 7.83 -23.55 -11.82
C ASN A 176 8.91 -23.88 -12.86
N ARG A 177 9.81 -22.94 -13.22
CA ARG A 177 10.92 -23.19 -14.17
C ARG A 177 12.30 -23.31 -13.53
N LEU A 178 12.39 -23.27 -12.21
CA LEU A 178 13.67 -23.37 -11.48
C LEU A 178 13.80 -24.63 -10.61
N ASN A 179 12.93 -25.62 -10.78
CA ASN A 179 13.06 -26.96 -10.17
C ASN A 179 13.39 -28.02 -11.22
#